data_AF-A0ABD3P619-F1
#
_entry.id   AF-A0ABD3P619-F1
#
_cell.length_a   1.000
_cell.length_b   1.000
_cell.length_c   1.000
_cell.angle_alpha   90.00
_cell.angle_beta   90.00
_cell.angle_gamma   90.00
#
_symmetry.space_group_name_H-M   'P 1'
#
loop_
_entity.id
_entity.type
_entity.pdbx_description
1 polymer ?
#
loop_
_entity_poly.entity_id
_entity_poly.type
_entity_poly.pdbx_seq_one_letter_code
_entity_poly.pdbx_strand_id
1 'polypeptide(L)'
;MTLLSNIIAIPSYLLFHSIWFLHSISRPVLLVSILCLLSNPTAASRKIKLIYTSLLYLALSKDKKWKVPNDDPAAYFAKELGGTRTTTNTGSADGKITYREKTIILIRHGESTWNDTFNPGDRNKVIFVLFFIPNLIYAIVMELYFFVSGKDSESWFFDSALSEKGVRQSEGLRKFLKKEKLRLGSTAKGGNAGEQKAIKLLLALDEYSASSHVISSNLRRAISTAAIGLSERFASSIQNPSKKDSILLLPCLQEISRNPDALSILPPQGVAHPTWCDTDIPGVPVSAFSSLIDTKLHGGNKSLKSNGLLRLQQFCKDIFDDSKLPKSTIIAAGHSLFFRSFFQLYLPRGVEHVSKKKKLVNGGVVMFTLREAVLEKKKEYMIDPGSVVIVYGGFGKHTKG
;
A
#
# COMPACT_ATOMS: atom_id res chain seq x y z
N MET A 1 -31.65 18.20 41.01
CA MET A 1 -30.92 16.99 41.46
C MET A 1 -31.10 15.78 40.52
N THR A 2 -32.24 15.60 39.86
CA THR A 2 -32.56 14.41 39.03
C THR A 2 -31.80 14.31 37.69
N LEU A 3 -31.52 15.43 37.02
CA LEU A 3 -30.78 15.40 35.74
C LEU A 3 -29.31 14.98 35.93
N LEU A 4 -28.67 15.50 36.98
CA LEU A 4 -27.28 15.18 37.30
C LEU A 4 -27.12 13.71 37.73
N SER A 5 -28.06 13.18 38.54
CA SER A 5 -28.06 11.76 38.91
C SER A 5 -28.27 10.85 37.69
N ASN A 6 -29.14 11.24 36.75
CA ASN A 6 -29.35 10.48 35.52
C ASN A 6 -28.11 10.47 34.64
N ILE A 7 -27.42 11.61 34.48
CA ILE A 7 -26.18 11.69 33.70
C ILE A 7 -25.06 10.85 34.36
N ILE A 8 -24.95 10.87 35.68
CA ILE A 8 -23.95 10.07 36.42
C ILE A 8 -24.23 8.56 36.35
N ALA A 9 -25.50 8.15 36.17
CA ALA A 9 -25.89 6.74 36.03
C ALA A 9 -25.65 6.16 34.62
N ILE A 10 -25.53 7.01 33.59
CA ILE A 10 -25.34 6.57 32.19
C ILE A 10 -24.14 5.61 32.04
N PRO A 11 -22.93 5.89 32.58
CA PRO A 11 -21.80 4.98 32.45
C PRO A 11 -22.07 3.59 33.05
N SER A 12 -22.68 3.53 34.23
CA SER A 12 -23.02 2.27 34.90
C SER A 12 -24.09 1.49 34.14
N TYR A 13 -25.09 2.18 33.59
CA TYR A 13 -26.13 1.57 32.75
C TYR A 13 -25.53 1.02 31.45
N LEU A 14 -24.69 1.81 30.77
CA LEU A 14 -23.98 1.37 29.56
C LEU A 14 -23.07 0.18 29.84
N LEU A 15 -22.36 0.17 30.98
CA LEU A 15 -21.51 -0.94 31.39
C LEU A 15 -22.33 -2.21 31.64
N PHE A 16 -23.42 -2.10 32.41
CA PHE A 16 -24.32 -3.22 32.67
C PHE A 16 -24.88 -3.81 31.38
N HIS A 17 -25.44 -2.98 30.49
CA HIS A 17 -25.98 -3.45 29.22
C HIS A 17 -24.92 -4.03 28.29
N SER A 18 -23.70 -3.48 28.30
CA SER A 18 -22.58 -4.03 27.53
C SER A 18 -22.18 -5.41 28.05
N ILE A 19 -22.05 -5.58 29.36
CA ILE A 19 -21.73 -6.88 29.98
C ILE A 19 -22.85 -7.89 29.72
N TRP A 20 -24.10 -7.50 29.93
CA TRP A 20 -25.25 -8.35 29.66
C TRP A 20 -25.29 -8.79 28.19
N PHE A 21 -25.14 -7.85 27.25
CA PHE A 21 -25.11 -8.16 25.83
C PHE A 21 -23.97 -9.12 25.47
N LEU A 22 -22.75 -8.85 25.94
CA LEU A 22 -21.59 -9.73 25.74
C LEU A 22 -21.83 -11.13 26.29
N HIS A 23 -22.44 -11.24 27.48
CA HIS A 23 -22.80 -12.52 28.07
C HIS A 23 -23.85 -13.26 27.22
N SER A 24 -24.91 -12.57 26.79
CA SER A 24 -25.97 -13.13 25.96
C SER A 24 -25.49 -13.66 24.62
N ILE A 25 -24.51 -13.00 23.99
CA ILE A 25 -23.97 -13.45 22.70
C ILE A 25 -22.82 -14.47 22.85
N SER A 26 -22.21 -14.58 24.03
CA SER A 26 -21.02 -15.43 24.24
C SER A 26 -21.28 -16.90 23.90
N ARG A 27 -22.42 -17.46 24.33
CA ARG A 27 -22.79 -18.85 24.07
C ARG A 27 -23.08 -19.12 22.58
N PRO A 28 -23.93 -18.36 21.89
CA PRO A 28 -24.11 -18.49 20.45
C PRO A 28 -22.80 -18.36 19.67
N VAL A 29 -21.97 -17.36 20.00
CA VAL A 29 -20.67 -17.14 19.32
C VAL A 29 -19.74 -18.32 19.54
N LEU A 30 -19.66 -18.85 20.77
CA LEU A 30 -18.86 -20.02 21.08
C LEU A 30 -19.35 -21.26 20.31
N LEU A 31 -20.67 -21.50 20.29
CA LEU A 31 -21.26 -22.63 19.59
C LEU A 31 -21.01 -22.55 18.08
N VAL A 32 -21.24 -21.38 17.46
CA VAL A 32 -20.93 -21.15 16.05
C VAL A 32 -19.43 -21.32 15.79
N SER A 33 -18.57 -20.82 16.68
CA SER A 33 -17.12 -20.98 16.54
C SER A 33 -16.68 -22.45 16.59
N ILE A 34 -17.27 -23.24 17.50
CA ILE A 34 -17.04 -24.69 17.58
C ILE A 34 -17.54 -25.37 16.31
N LEU A 35 -18.76 -25.06 15.85
CA LEU A 35 -19.29 -25.62 14.60
C LEU A 35 -18.43 -25.27 13.38
N CYS A 36 -17.91 -24.04 13.30
CA CYS A 36 -16.98 -23.63 12.24
C CYS A 36 -15.64 -24.36 12.36
N LEU A 37 -15.12 -24.59 13.57
CA LEU A 37 -13.91 -25.38 13.79
C LEU A 37 -14.10 -26.85 13.38
N LEU A 38 -15.28 -27.41 13.61
CA LEU A 38 -15.60 -28.79 13.24
C LEU A 38 -15.88 -28.94 11.73
N SER A 39 -16.55 -27.98 11.11
CA SER A 39 -16.92 -28.02 9.68
C SER A 39 -15.79 -27.55 8.76
N ASN A 40 -15.04 -26.52 9.17
CA ASN A 40 -14.00 -25.86 8.38
C ASN A 40 -12.76 -25.55 9.24
N PRO A 41 -12.05 -26.58 9.78
CA PRO A 41 -10.99 -26.41 10.78
C PRO A 41 -9.86 -25.50 10.32
N THR A 42 -9.43 -25.61 9.06
CA THR A 42 -8.35 -24.79 8.49
C THR A 42 -8.73 -23.32 8.46
N ALA A 43 -9.95 -23.01 8.00
CA ALA A 43 -10.44 -21.64 7.89
C ALA A 43 -10.60 -20.99 9.26
N ALA A 44 -11.25 -21.71 10.18
CA ALA A 44 -11.48 -21.24 11.54
C ALA A 44 -10.16 -21.01 12.29
N SER A 45 -9.20 -21.94 12.19
CA SER A 45 -7.87 -21.82 12.80
C SER A 45 -7.10 -20.60 12.28
N ARG A 46 -7.10 -20.38 10.95
CA ARG A 46 -6.47 -19.20 10.32
C ARG A 46 -7.10 -17.90 10.82
N LYS A 47 -8.42 -17.84 10.91
CA LYS A 47 -9.16 -16.66 11.42
C LYS A 47 -8.83 -16.36 12.88
N ILE A 48 -8.83 -17.38 13.74
CA ILE A 48 -8.45 -17.23 15.16
C ILE A 48 -7.02 -16.70 15.26
N LYS A 49 -6.09 -17.24 14.47
CA LYS A 49 -4.69 -16.77 14.42
C LYS A 49 -4.59 -15.30 13.98
N LEU A 50 -5.39 -14.87 13.02
CA LEU A 50 -5.43 -13.47 12.56
C LEU A 50 -5.96 -12.53 13.64
N ILE A 51 -7.03 -12.92 14.33
CA ILE A 51 -7.59 -12.16 15.47
C ILE A 51 -6.51 -12.02 16.55
N TYR A 52 -5.92 -13.13 16.98
CA TYR A 52 -4.85 -13.15 17.99
C TYR A 52 -3.67 -12.26 17.59
N THR A 53 -3.17 -12.42 16.36
CA THR A 53 -2.04 -11.63 15.85
C THR A 53 -2.39 -10.14 15.82
N SER A 54 -3.60 -9.79 15.42
CA SER A 54 -4.06 -8.40 15.36
C SER A 54 -4.19 -7.77 16.74
N LEU A 55 -4.66 -8.52 17.75
CA LEU A 55 -4.68 -8.07 19.14
C LEU A 55 -3.26 -7.78 19.66
N LEU A 56 -2.32 -8.70 19.41
CA LEU A 56 -0.91 -8.47 19.75
C LEU A 56 -0.34 -7.23 19.05
N TYR A 57 -0.69 -7.02 17.78
CA TYR A 57 -0.26 -5.85 17.02
C TYR A 57 -0.82 -4.54 17.55
N LEU A 58 -2.12 -4.51 17.85
CA LEU A 58 -2.77 -3.34 18.42
C LEU A 58 -2.13 -2.95 19.76
N ALA A 59 -1.85 -3.93 20.61
CA ALA A 59 -1.27 -3.73 21.94
C ALA A 59 0.24 -3.40 21.91
N LEU A 60 1.03 -4.16 21.16
CA LEU A 60 2.49 -4.20 21.33
C LEU A 60 3.28 -3.57 20.18
N SER A 61 2.66 -3.28 19.04
CA SER A 61 3.38 -2.84 17.85
C SER A 61 4.01 -1.44 18.01
N LYS A 62 5.28 -1.33 17.61
CA LYS A 62 6.03 -0.07 17.55
C LYS A 62 5.98 0.58 16.16
N ASP A 63 5.06 0.18 15.28
CA ASP A 63 5.12 0.56 13.86
C ASP A 63 5.15 2.08 13.59
N LYS A 64 4.38 2.85 14.39
CA LYS A 64 4.35 4.32 14.36
C LYS A 64 5.34 4.99 15.31
N LYS A 65 6.11 4.23 16.10
CA LYS A 65 7.02 4.72 17.14
C LYS A 65 8.47 4.56 16.69
N TRP A 66 9.03 5.61 16.09
CA TRP A 66 10.44 5.68 15.71
C TRP A 66 10.90 7.14 15.70
N LYS A 67 12.20 7.36 15.94
CA LYS A 67 12.82 8.68 15.85
C LYS A 67 13.24 8.90 14.41
N VAL A 68 12.81 10.01 13.81
CA VAL A 68 13.32 10.44 12.51
C VAL A 68 14.82 10.70 12.68
N PRO A 69 15.70 10.14 11.80
CA PRO A 69 17.13 10.45 11.82
C PRO A 69 17.36 11.96 11.85
N ASN A 70 18.46 12.45 12.43
CA ASN A 70 18.75 13.88 12.51
C ASN A 70 19.48 14.42 11.27
N ASP A 71 20.04 13.54 10.46
CA ASP A 71 20.80 13.93 9.27
C ASP A 71 19.85 14.29 8.11
N ASP A 72 20.17 15.36 7.38
CA ASP A 72 19.49 15.69 6.13
C ASP A 72 20.00 14.76 5.02
N PRO A 73 19.12 14.06 4.28
CA PRO A 73 19.53 13.29 3.10
C PRO A 73 20.47 14.05 2.16
N ALA A 74 20.26 15.37 2.00
CA ALA A 74 21.09 16.20 1.13
C ALA A 74 22.57 16.28 1.56
N ALA A 75 22.88 16.07 2.84
CA ALA A 75 24.25 16.15 3.36
C ALA A 75 25.18 15.08 2.77
N TYR A 76 24.62 13.99 2.22
CA TYR A 76 25.39 12.88 1.66
C TYR A 76 25.62 12.97 0.15
N PHE A 77 24.98 13.93 -0.53
CA PHE A 77 25.02 14.07 -1.98
C PHE A 77 25.64 15.40 -2.39
N ALA A 78 26.33 15.40 -3.52
CA ALA A 78 26.94 16.59 -4.09
C ALA A 78 25.88 17.58 -4.64
N LYS A 79 26.24 18.85 -4.78
CA LYS A 79 25.32 19.93 -5.20
C LYS A 79 24.71 19.70 -6.58
N GLU A 80 25.48 19.15 -7.51
CA GLU A 80 25.04 18.76 -8.85
C GLU A 80 23.96 17.65 -8.84
N LEU A 81 23.91 16.86 -7.76
CA LEU A 81 22.87 15.87 -7.50
C LEU A 81 21.77 16.42 -6.56
N GLY A 82 21.68 17.74 -6.38
CA GLY A 82 20.68 18.38 -5.51
C GLY A 82 20.94 18.23 -4.01
N GLY A 83 22.15 17.81 -3.61
CA GLY A 83 22.58 17.74 -2.22
C GLY A 83 23.28 19.03 -1.75
N THR A 84 23.85 18.98 -0.54
CA THR A 84 24.56 20.12 0.09
C THR A 84 26.04 19.84 0.31
N ARG A 85 26.52 18.63 0.00
CA ARG A 85 27.93 18.26 0.18
C ARG A 85 28.79 19.05 -0.79
N THR A 86 29.79 19.76 -0.26
CA THR A 86 30.85 20.36 -1.08
C THR A 86 31.83 19.28 -1.51
N THR A 87 31.96 19.07 -2.81
CA THR A 87 33.02 18.24 -3.41
C THR A 87 34.34 19.01 -3.29
N THR A 88 35.14 18.71 -2.27
CA THR A 88 36.51 19.23 -2.23
C THR A 88 37.34 18.48 -3.27
N ASN A 89 37.72 19.17 -4.35
CA ASN A 89 38.62 18.69 -5.41
C ASN A 89 40.08 18.46 -4.94
N THR A 90 40.33 18.36 -3.65
CA THR A 90 41.66 18.07 -3.12
C THR A 90 41.77 16.57 -2.91
N GLY A 91 42.70 15.93 -3.62
CA GLY A 91 43.03 14.50 -3.55
C GLY A 91 43.50 14.03 -2.18
N SER A 92 42.60 14.08 -1.20
CA SER A 92 42.76 13.52 0.14
C SER A 92 41.90 12.27 0.25
N ALA A 93 42.39 11.30 1.02
CA ALA A 93 41.97 9.90 1.09
C ALA A 93 40.57 9.65 1.69
N ASP A 94 39.59 10.54 1.46
CA ASP A 94 38.18 10.29 1.76
C ASP A 94 37.62 9.33 0.70
N GLY A 95 37.20 8.14 1.15
CA GLY A 95 36.88 7.00 0.29
C GLY A 95 35.98 7.35 -0.92
N LYS A 96 36.32 6.81 -2.09
CA LYS A 96 35.58 6.97 -3.36
C LYS A 96 34.08 6.74 -3.15
N ILE A 97 33.29 7.80 -3.22
CA ILE A 97 31.83 7.72 -3.14
C ILE A 97 31.31 7.24 -4.49
N THR A 98 30.43 6.25 -4.47
CA THR A 98 29.71 5.82 -5.67
C THR A 98 28.23 6.15 -5.53
N TYR A 99 27.63 6.54 -6.66
CA TYR A 99 26.22 6.88 -6.74
C TYR A 99 25.51 5.91 -7.68
N ARG A 100 24.27 5.55 -7.32
CA ARG A 100 23.36 4.77 -8.16
C ARG A 100 22.00 5.45 -8.17
N GLU A 101 21.27 5.33 -9.28
CA GLU A 101 19.94 5.90 -9.43
C GLU A 101 18.94 4.86 -9.92
N LYS A 102 17.70 4.95 -9.43
CA LYS A 102 16.55 4.20 -9.96
C LYS A 102 15.34 5.11 -10.11
N THR A 103 14.56 4.88 -11.16
CA THR A 103 13.26 5.55 -11.35
C THR A 103 12.21 4.81 -10.54
N ILE A 104 11.49 5.51 -9.66
CA ILE A 104 10.44 4.95 -8.83
C ILE A 104 9.10 5.55 -9.24
N ILE A 105 8.09 4.71 -9.46
CA ILE A 105 6.70 5.12 -9.66
C ILE A 105 5.87 4.54 -8.52
N LEU A 106 5.29 5.39 -7.68
CA LEU A 106 4.42 4.96 -6.58
C LEU A 106 2.96 5.02 -7.01
N ILE A 107 2.21 3.96 -6.71
CA ILE A 107 0.76 3.86 -6.91
C ILE A 107 0.11 3.66 -5.54
N ARG A 108 -0.71 4.61 -5.08
CA ARG A 108 -1.46 4.41 -3.83
C ARG A 108 -2.69 3.57 -4.08
N HIS A 109 -2.94 2.60 -3.20
CA HIS A 109 -4.16 1.78 -3.26
C HIS A 109 -5.47 2.60 -3.29
N GLY A 110 -6.51 2.04 -3.91
CA GLY A 110 -7.89 2.52 -3.82
C GLY A 110 -8.47 2.41 -2.41
N GLU A 111 -9.63 3.02 -2.15
CA GLU A 111 -10.32 2.89 -0.87
C GLU A 111 -10.61 1.42 -0.52
N SER A 112 -10.37 1.01 0.73
CA SER A 112 -10.68 -0.35 1.19
C SER A 112 -12.01 -0.42 1.96
N THR A 113 -12.55 -1.62 2.15
CA THR A 113 -13.74 -1.83 3.01
C THR A 113 -13.52 -1.34 4.44
N TRP A 114 -12.30 -1.47 4.98
CA TRP A 114 -11.94 -0.86 6.27
C TRP A 114 -12.07 0.67 6.23
N ASN A 115 -11.61 1.31 5.16
CA ASN A 115 -11.74 2.76 5.03
C ASN A 115 -13.20 3.19 4.86
N ASP A 116 -13.96 2.46 4.06
CA ASP A 116 -15.39 2.71 3.87
C ASP A 116 -16.19 2.53 5.18
N THR A 117 -15.78 1.62 6.06
CA THR A 117 -16.45 1.42 7.36
C THR A 117 -16.07 2.50 8.37
N PHE A 118 -14.77 2.80 8.52
CA PHE A 118 -14.27 3.57 9.67
C PHE A 118 -13.82 5.00 9.37
N ASN A 119 -13.68 5.39 8.10
CA ASN A 119 -13.18 6.72 7.75
C ASN A 119 -14.23 7.52 6.97
N PRO A 120 -14.53 8.78 7.34
CA PRO A 120 -15.50 9.59 6.60
C PRO A 120 -15.07 9.81 5.14
N GLY A 121 -13.76 9.87 4.88
CA GLY A 121 -13.24 10.08 3.53
C GLY A 121 -13.75 11.41 2.94
N ASP A 122 -14.34 11.33 1.75
CA ASP A 122 -14.97 12.48 1.07
C ASP A 122 -16.46 12.63 1.38
N ARG A 123 -17.03 11.75 2.21
CA ARG A 123 -18.46 11.78 2.57
C ARG A 123 -18.76 12.95 3.50
N ASN A 124 -19.99 13.44 3.44
CA ASN A 124 -20.49 14.39 4.42
C ASN A 124 -20.42 13.77 5.83
N LYS A 125 -19.86 14.51 6.80
CA LYS A 125 -19.65 14.02 8.17
C LYS A 125 -20.95 13.60 8.87
N VAL A 126 -22.04 14.32 8.65
CA VAL A 126 -23.35 14.01 9.24
C VAL A 126 -23.87 12.69 8.68
N ILE A 127 -23.80 12.52 7.37
CA ILE A 127 -24.18 11.28 6.68
C ILE A 127 -23.31 10.12 7.19
N PHE A 128 -21.99 10.32 7.30
CA PHE A 128 -21.09 9.29 7.82
C PHE A 128 -21.47 8.85 9.23
N VAL A 129 -21.75 9.78 10.15
CA VAL A 129 -22.15 9.44 11.53
C VAL A 129 -23.49 8.71 11.55
N LEU A 130 -24.47 9.16 10.76
CA LEU A 130 -25.79 8.53 10.67
C LEU A 130 -25.70 7.08 10.20
N PHE A 131 -24.86 6.80 9.21
CA PHE A 131 -24.69 5.47 8.62
C PHE A 131 -23.56 4.64 9.24
N PHE A 132 -22.85 5.15 10.25
CA PHE A 132 -21.72 4.42 10.85
C PHE A 132 -22.17 3.10 11.47
N ILE A 133 -23.24 3.09 12.27
CA ILE A 133 -23.75 1.86 12.92
C ILE A 133 -24.29 0.86 11.89
N PRO A 134 -25.15 1.24 10.93
CA PRO A 134 -25.55 0.33 9.85
C PRO A 134 -24.38 -0.28 9.07
N ASN A 135 -23.39 0.54 8.69
CA ASN A 135 -22.21 0.05 7.96
C ASN A 135 -21.35 -0.90 8.82
N LEU A 136 -21.24 -0.64 10.12
CA LEU A 136 -20.55 -1.52 11.04
C LEU A 136 -21.27 -2.87 11.21
N ILE A 137 -22.61 -2.86 11.30
CA ILE A 137 -23.41 -4.08 11.34
C ILE A 137 -23.20 -4.88 10.05
N TYR A 138 -23.28 -4.23 8.89
CA TYR A 138 -23.02 -4.87 7.60
C TYR A 138 -21.62 -5.50 7.54
N ALA A 139 -20.60 -4.76 7.98
CA ALA A 139 -19.22 -5.25 8.06
C ALA A 139 -19.09 -6.51 8.95
N ILE A 140 -19.77 -6.53 10.10
CA ILE A 140 -19.81 -7.69 11.00
C ILE A 140 -20.51 -8.88 10.35
N VAL A 141 -21.66 -8.67 9.71
CA VAL A 141 -22.41 -9.72 9.00
C VAL A 141 -21.56 -10.34 7.89
N MET A 142 -20.85 -9.51 7.12
CA MET A 142 -19.96 -10.00 6.05
C MET A 142 -18.79 -10.81 6.61
N GLU A 143 -18.16 -10.37 7.71
CA GLU A 143 -17.08 -11.14 8.34
C GLU A 143 -17.59 -12.47 8.92
N LEU A 144 -18.78 -12.48 9.54
CA LEU A 144 -19.43 -13.72 10.01
C LEU A 144 -19.76 -14.65 8.85
N TYR A 145 -20.26 -14.12 7.73
CA TYR A 145 -20.49 -14.91 6.52
C TYR A 145 -19.20 -15.57 6.02
N PHE A 146 -18.09 -14.85 5.93
CA PHE A 146 -16.80 -15.44 5.52
C PHE A 146 -16.32 -16.50 6.50
N PHE A 147 -16.53 -16.28 7.80
CA PHE A 147 -16.18 -17.25 8.83
C PHE A 147 -17.00 -18.55 8.73
N VAL A 148 -18.34 -18.43 8.62
CA VAL A 148 -19.25 -19.59 8.55
C VAL A 148 -19.16 -20.33 7.23
N SER A 149 -18.92 -19.63 6.11
CA SER A 149 -18.78 -20.25 4.78
C SER A 149 -17.40 -20.87 4.51
N GLY A 150 -16.46 -20.79 5.48
CA GLY A 150 -15.12 -21.36 5.32
C GLY A 150 -14.21 -20.58 4.36
N LYS A 151 -14.57 -19.36 3.98
CA LYS A 151 -13.78 -18.49 3.06
C LYS A 151 -12.61 -17.86 3.79
N ASP A 152 -11.55 -18.62 3.97
CA ASP A 152 -10.38 -18.24 4.78
C ASP A 152 -9.46 -17.21 4.11
N SER A 153 -9.52 -17.10 2.79
CA SER A 153 -8.88 -16.08 1.96
C SER A 153 -9.66 -14.76 1.89
N GLU A 154 -10.79 -14.66 2.59
CA GLU A 154 -11.65 -13.47 2.58
C GLU A 154 -11.79 -12.85 3.95
N SER A 155 -11.85 -11.51 4.00
CA SER A 155 -12.12 -10.76 5.22
C SER A 155 -12.52 -9.34 4.90
N TRP A 156 -13.48 -8.83 5.68
CA TRP A 156 -13.88 -7.43 5.65
C TRP A 156 -12.90 -6.56 6.45
N PHE A 157 -12.43 -7.04 7.61
CA PHE A 157 -11.61 -6.27 8.55
C PHE A 157 -10.10 -6.50 8.42
N PHE A 158 -9.67 -7.74 8.24
CA PHE A 158 -8.26 -8.12 8.11
C PHE A 158 -7.84 -8.02 6.65
N ASP A 159 -6.65 -7.48 6.40
CA ASP A 159 -6.14 -7.31 5.03
C ASP A 159 -7.22 -6.81 4.05
N SER A 160 -8.00 -5.80 4.47
CA SER A 160 -9.27 -5.46 3.83
C SER A 160 -9.14 -5.28 2.32
N ALA A 161 -10.04 -5.91 1.55
CA ALA A 161 -10.14 -5.77 0.10
C ALA A 161 -10.51 -4.32 -0.31
N LEU A 162 -10.48 -4.02 -1.61
CA LEU A 162 -10.99 -2.74 -2.11
C LEU A 162 -12.50 -2.63 -1.85
N SER A 163 -12.97 -1.43 -1.52
CA SER A 163 -14.39 -1.08 -1.60
C SER A 163 -14.79 -0.89 -3.06
N GLU A 164 -16.08 -0.82 -3.35
CA GLU A 164 -16.58 -0.51 -4.69
C GLU A 164 -16.02 0.83 -5.22
N LYS A 165 -15.92 1.84 -4.34
CA LYS A 165 -15.25 3.12 -4.67
C LYS A 165 -13.76 2.91 -4.95
N GLY A 166 -13.09 2.04 -4.20
CA GLY A 166 -11.69 1.67 -4.44
C GLY A 166 -11.47 1.04 -5.82
N VAL A 167 -12.32 0.10 -6.22
CA VAL A 167 -12.31 -0.49 -7.57
C VAL A 167 -12.46 0.60 -8.63
N ARG A 168 -13.44 1.51 -8.47
CA ARG A 168 -13.62 2.64 -9.40
C ARG A 168 -12.40 3.56 -9.48
N GLN A 169 -11.68 3.76 -8.37
CA GLN A 169 -10.44 4.55 -8.37
C GLN A 169 -9.33 3.88 -9.17
N SER A 170 -9.17 2.55 -9.02
CA SER A 170 -8.22 1.76 -9.80
C SER A 170 -8.59 1.69 -11.28
N GLU A 171 -9.87 1.53 -11.59
CA GLU A 171 -10.41 1.62 -12.96
C GLU A 171 -10.22 3.02 -13.56
N GLY A 172 -10.30 4.07 -12.75
CA GLY A 172 -9.98 5.44 -13.17
C GLY A 172 -8.54 5.57 -13.67
N LEU A 173 -7.58 5.01 -12.93
CA LEU A 173 -6.18 4.95 -13.36
C LEU A 173 -6.04 4.17 -14.68
N ARG A 174 -6.68 3.00 -14.80
CA ARG A 174 -6.65 2.21 -16.04
C ARG A 174 -7.18 2.99 -17.24
N LYS A 175 -8.34 3.63 -17.10
CA LYS A 175 -8.97 4.45 -18.15
C LYS A 175 -8.09 5.64 -18.53
N PHE A 176 -7.47 6.30 -17.54
CA PHE A 176 -6.50 7.36 -17.78
C PHE A 176 -5.33 6.84 -18.63
N LEU A 177 -4.68 5.74 -18.23
CA LEU A 177 -3.57 5.17 -18.99
C LEU A 177 -3.98 4.76 -20.42
N LYS A 178 -5.16 4.17 -20.59
CA LYS A 178 -5.68 3.81 -21.92
C LYS A 178 -5.88 5.04 -22.81
N LYS A 179 -6.45 6.12 -22.26
CA LYS A 179 -6.62 7.40 -22.97
C LYS A 179 -5.26 7.98 -23.37
N GLU A 180 -4.30 7.97 -22.44
CA GLU A 180 -2.97 8.49 -22.68
C GLU A 180 -2.17 7.65 -23.69
N LYS A 181 -2.37 6.33 -23.72
CA LYS A 181 -1.82 5.45 -24.77
C LYS A 181 -2.23 5.90 -26.17
N LEU A 182 -3.52 6.20 -26.35
CA LEU A 182 -4.05 6.69 -27.63
C LEU A 182 -3.45 8.05 -28.00
N ARG A 183 -3.30 8.94 -27.01
CA ARG A 183 -2.70 10.27 -27.22
C ARG A 183 -1.23 10.17 -27.64
N LEU A 184 -0.45 9.28 -27.02
CA LEU A 184 0.96 9.03 -27.39
C LEU A 184 1.12 8.50 -28.83
N GLY A 185 0.12 7.79 -29.35
CA GLY A 185 0.11 7.33 -30.75
C GLY A 185 -0.33 8.39 -31.75
N SER A 186 -0.86 9.53 -31.29
CA SER A 186 -1.24 10.66 -32.14
C SER A 186 -0.13 11.71 -32.21
N THR A 187 -0.01 12.42 -33.33
CA THR A 187 0.97 13.52 -33.52
C THR A 187 0.74 14.74 -32.61
N ALA A 188 -0.31 14.72 -31.78
CA ALA A 188 -0.63 15.77 -30.83
C ALA A 188 0.39 15.78 -29.67
N LYS A 189 1.39 16.67 -29.77
CA LYS A 189 2.33 17.00 -28.68
C LYS A 189 1.57 17.63 -27.51
N GLY A 190 1.20 16.81 -26.54
CA GLY A 190 0.74 17.29 -25.24
C GLY A 190 1.37 16.49 -24.12
N GLY A 191 1.61 17.12 -22.97
CA GLY A 191 2.11 16.47 -21.76
C GLY A 191 3.60 16.72 -21.49
N ASN A 192 3.97 16.73 -20.21
CA ASN A 192 5.36 16.86 -19.79
C ASN A 192 6.12 15.57 -20.17
N ALA A 193 7.37 15.68 -20.63
CA ALA A 193 8.22 14.54 -20.96
C ALA A 193 8.32 13.51 -19.81
N GLY A 194 8.35 13.97 -18.56
CA GLY A 194 8.34 13.07 -17.39
C GLY A 194 7.04 12.27 -17.26
N GLU A 195 5.90 12.89 -17.54
CA GLU A 195 4.58 12.23 -17.50
C GLU A 195 4.48 11.18 -18.62
N GLN A 196 4.90 11.53 -19.84
CA GLN A 196 4.93 10.61 -20.98
C GLN A 196 5.85 9.40 -20.69
N LYS A 197 7.03 9.64 -20.11
CA LYS A 197 7.93 8.56 -19.66
C LYS A 197 7.23 7.65 -18.65
N ALA A 198 6.55 8.21 -17.65
CA ALA A 198 5.82 7.43 -16.65
C ALA A 198 4.70 6.59 -17.28
N ILE A 199 3.92 7.16 -18.19
CA ILE A 199 2.84 6.45 -18.91
C ILE A 199 3.40 5.26 -19.70
N LYS A 200 4.49 5.46 -20.45
CA LYS A 200 5.16 4.38 -21.19
C LYS A 200 5.63 3.25 -20.28
N LEU A 201 6.22 3.59 -19.11
CA LEU A 201 6.67 2.61 -18.11
C LEU A 201 5.48 1.84 -17.48
N LEU A 202 4.38 2.54 -17.15
CA LEU A 202 3.19 1.95 -16.54
C LEU A 202 2.46 0.99 -17.50
N LEU A 203 2.42 1.33 -18.79
CA LEU A 203 1.81 0.52 -19.85
C LEU A 203 2.77 -0.52 -20.47
N ALA A 204 4.04 -0.52 -20.07
CA ALA A 204 5.08 -1.34 -20.67
C ALA A 204 5.16 -1.21 -22.21
N LEU A 205 5.07 0.03 -22.71
CA LEU A 205 5.22 0.34 -24.13
C LEU A 205 6.71 0.29 -24.53
N ASP A 206 7.01 -0.22 -25.72
CA ASP A 206 8.37 -0.31 -26.30
C ASP A 206 9.38 -1.15 -25.48
N GLU A 207 10.69 -0.95 -25.70
CA GLU A 207 11.80 -1.56 -24.94
C GLU A 207 11.72 -1.33 -23.42
N TYR A 208 10.91 -0.35 -22.97
CA TYR A 208 10.71 -0.05 -21.56
C TYR A 208 10.04 -1.17 -20.76
N SER A 209 9.30 -2.07 -21.42
CA SER A 209 8.73 -3.28 -20.78
C SER A 209 9.80 -4.10 -20.04
N ALA A 210 10.97 -4.28 -20.66
CA ALA A 210 12.09 -5.02 -20.06
C ALA A 210 12.72 -4.27 -18.87
N SER A 211 12.51 -2.95 -18.79
CA SER A 211 13.23 -2.05 -17.87
C SER A 211 12.55 -1.80 -16.51
N SER A 212 11.34 -2.35 -16.26
CA SER A 212 10.62 -2.10 -15.01
C SER A 212 10.17 -3.34 -14.23
N HIS A 213 10.29 -3.29 -12.90
CA HIS A 213 9.67 -4.24 -11.97
C HIS A 213 8.35 -3.66 -11.47
N VAL A 214 7.28 -4.46 -11.45
CA VAL A 214 6.06 -4.12 -10.70
C VAL A 214 6.11 -4.85 -9.36
N ILE A 215 6.07 -4.07 -8.29
CA ILE A 215 6.07 -4.57 -6.92
C ILE A 215 4.83 -4.07 -6.19
N SER A 216 4.37 -4.83 -5.20
CA SER A 216 3.28 -4.43 -4.32
C SER A 216 3.62 -4.74 -2.87
N SER A 217 2.97 -4.04 -1.94
CA SER A 217 2.80 -4.60 -0.61
C SER A 217 2.04 -5.93 -0.69
N ASN A 218 2.15 -6.75 0.34
CA ASN A 218 1.39 -7.99 0.46
C ASN A 218 -0.03 -7.77 1.01
N LEU A 219 -0.56 -6.55 0.97
CA LEU A 219 -1.94 -6.27 1.37
C LEU A 219 -2.85 -6.26 0.14
N ARG A 220 -3.96 -6.99 0.18
CA ARG A 220 -4.85 -7.26 -0.96
C ARG A 220 -5.25 -5.99 -1.70
N ARG A 221 -5.68 -4.95 -0.98
CA ARG A 221 -6.03 -3.65 -1.60
C ARG A 221 -4.95 -3.03 -2.49
N ALA A 222 -3.66 -3.19 -2.16
CA ALA A 222 -2.57 -2.69 -2.99
C ALA A 222 -2.35 -3.60 -4.22
N ILE A 223 -2.42 -4.91 -4.02
CA ILE A 223 -2.31 -5.92 -5.09
C ILE A 223 -3.43 -5.71 -6.13
N SER A 224 -4.68 -5.67 -5.67
CA SER A 224 -5.87 -5.40 -6.48
C SER A 224 -5.76 -4.07 -7.23
N THR A 225 -5.28 -3.01 -6.56
CA THR A 225 -5.08 -1.72 -7.23
C THR A 225 -4.07 -1.80 -8.37
N ALA A 226 -2.96 -2.51 -8.17
CA ALA A 226 -1.97 -2.71 -9.22
C ALA A 226 -2.54 -3.55 -10.37
N ALA A 227 -3.19 -4.67 -10.05
CA ALA A 227 -3.77 -5.58 -11.04
C ALA A 227 -4.84 -4.89 -11.91
N ILE A 228 -5.77 -4.15 -11.30
CA ILE A 228 -6.81 -3.40 -12.01
C ILE A 228 -6.21 -2.22 -12.77
N GLY A 229 -5.44 -1.38 -12.09
CA GLY A 229 -4.91 -0.12 -12.65
C GLY A 229 -3.92 -0.33 -13.80
N LEU A 230 -3.15 -1.41 -13.77
CA LEU A 230 -2.17 -1.77 -14.79
C LEU A 230 -2.63 -2.95 -15.66
N SER A 231 -3.92 -3.27 -15.66
CA SER A 231 -4.47 -4.43 -16.38
C SER A 231 -4.12 -4.44 -17.88
N GLU A 232 -4.06 -3.29 -18.56
CA GLU A 232 -3.63 -3.21 -19.97
C GLU A 232 -2.19 -3.72 -20.17
N ARG A 233 -1.30 -3.48 -19.20
CA ARG A 233 0.07 -4.02 -19.20
C ARG A 233 0.06 -5.54 -19.01
N PHE A 234 -0.68 -6.03 -18.03
CA PHE A 234 -0.72 -7.47 -17.72
C PHE A 234 -1.45 -8.28 -18.79
N ALA A 235 -2.53 -7.75 -19.36
CA ALA A 235 -3.23 -8.36 -20.50
C ALA A 235 -2.27 -8.55 -21.69
N SER A 236 -1.44 -7.53 -22.00
CA SER A 236 -0.42 -7.64 -23.04
C SER A 236 0.65 -8.68 -22.72
N SER A 237 1.01 -8.86 -21.45
CA SER A 237 1.97 -9.88 -21.02
C SER A 237 1.38 -11.29 -21.11
N ILE A 238 0.13 -11.49 -20.69
CA ILE A 238 -0.57 -12.78 -20.77
C ILE A 238 -0.70 -13.24 -22.23
N GLN A 239 -0.98 -12.32 -23.15
CA GLN A 239 -1.11 -12.63 -24.58
C GLN A 239 0.23 -12.88 -25.27
N ASN A 240 1.36 -12.42 -24.70
CA ASN A 240 2.68 -12.53 -25.32
C ASN A 240 3.66 -13.29 -24.41
N PRO A 241 3.89 -14.59 -24.66
CA PRO A 241 4.76 -15.43 -23.84
C PRO A 241 6.21 -14.93 -23.68
N SER A 242 6.70 -14.09 -24.60
CA SER A 242 8.05 -13.49 -24.50
C SER A 242 8.11 -12.32 -23.51
N LYS A 243 6.97 -11.76 -23.10
CA LYS A 243 6.84 -10.73 -22.08
C LYS A 243 6.23 -11.32 -20.83
N LYS A 244 7.05 -11.63 -19.83
CA LYS A 244 6.58 -12.08 -18.51
C LYS A 244 6.64 -10.93 -17.51
N ASP A 245 5.49 -10.30 -17.26
CA ASP A 245 5.30 -9.36 -16.18
C ASP A 245 4.50 -10.00 -15.04
N SER A 246 4.91 -9.72 -13.81
CA SER A 246 4.24 -10.16 -12.59
C SER A 246 4.29 -9.05 -11.55
N ILE A 247 3.45 -9.17 -10.53
CA ILE A 247 3.45 -8.32 -9.35
C ILE A 247 4.24 -9.03 -8.25
N LEU A 248 5.46 -8.57 -7.99
CA LEU A 248 6.31 -9.14 -6.95
C LEU A 248 5.96 -8.55 -5.57
N LEU A 249 5.66 -9.40 -4.59
CA LEU A 249 5.27 -8.94 -3.26
C LEU A 249 6.48 -8.64 -2.37
N LEU A 250 6.52 -7.42 -1.82
CA LEU A 250 7.51 -6.99 -0.84
C LEU A 250 6.84 -6.56 0.48
N PRO A 251 6.97 -7.34 1.57
CA PRO A 251 6.39 -7.01 2.87
C PRO A 251 6.85 -5.67 3.46
N CYS A 252 8.02 -5.15 3.08
CA CYS A 252 8.49 -3.85 3.56
C CYS A 252 7.51 -2.72 3.20
N LEU A 253 6.75 -2.86 2.11
CA LEU A 253 5.74 -1.91 1.66
C LEU A 253 4.42 -1.91 2.46
N GLN A 254 4.22 -2.78 3.46
CA GLN A 254 2.98 -2.78 4.26
C GLN A 254 2.65 -1.40 4.85
N GLU A 255 1.37 -1.09 5.10
CA GLU A 255 1.02 0.21 5.69
C GLU A 255 1.68 0.40 7.07
N ILE A 256 2.10 1.63 7.38
CA ILE A 256 2.59 2.02 8.71
C ILE A 256 1.38 2.20 9.65
N SER A 257 0.93 1.10 10.26
CA SER A 257 -0.28 1.06 11.07
C SER A 257 -0.29 -0.15 12.01
N ARG A 258 -1.04 -0.02 13.12
CA ARG A 258 -1.31 -1.12 14.06
C ARG A 258 -2.67 -1.77 13.81
N ASN A 259 -3.45 -1.20 12.89
CA ASN A 259 -4.80 -1.69 12.61
C ASN A 259 -4.77 -3.10 12.01
N PRO A 260 -5.80 -3.92 12.24
CA PRO A 260 -5.93 -5.24 11.64
C PRO A 260 -5.86 -5.25 10.10
N ASP A 261 -6.37 -4.20 9.44
CA ASP A 261 -6.33 -4.07 7.97
C ASP A 261 -4.91 -3.88 7.42
N ALA A 262 -3.92 -3.61 8.28
CA ALA A 262 -2.51 -3.48 7.91
C ALA A 262 -1.71 -4.78 8.11
N LEU A 263 -2.39 -5.88 8.40
CA LEU A 263 -1.84 -7.23 8.42
C LEU A 263 -2.43 -8.03 7.27
N SER A 264 -1.57 -8.77 6.59
CA SER A 264 -1.91 -9.62 5.46
C SER A 264 -2.49 -10.94 5.93
N ILE A 265 -3.50 -11.43 5.23
CA ILE A 265 -4.03 -12.79 5.41
C ILE A 265 -3.27 -13.82 4.59
N LEU A 266 -2.51 -13.38 3.58
CA LEU A 266 -1.66 -14.24 2.76
C LEU A 266 -0.52 -14.80 3.62
N PRO A 267 -0.40 -16.13 3.76
CA PRO A 267 0.75 -16.73 4.44
C PRO A 267 2.06 -16.49 3.65
N PRO A 268 3.23 -16.54 4.29
CA PRO A 268 4.52 -16.41 3.59
C PRO A 268 4.62 -17.35 2.39
N GLN A 269 5.03 -16.83 1.23
CA GLN A 269 5.11 -17.55 -0.05
C GLN A 269 3.80 -18.27 -0.45
N GLY A 270 2.67 -17.83 0.09
CA GLY A 270 1.35 -18.38 -0.22
C GLY A 270 0.88 -18.04 -1.62
N VAL A 271 -0.28 -18.57 -1.99
CA VAL A 271 -0.96 -18.24 -3.25
C VAL A 271 -1.92 -17.08 -3.00
N ALA A 272 -1.73 -15.98 -3.73
CA ALA A 272 -2.67 -14.87 -3.69
C ALA A 272 -3.92 -15.23 -4.49
N HIS A 273 -5.08 -15.12 -3.87
CA HIS A 273 -6.37 -15.37 -4.51
C HIS A 273 -7.04 -14.04 -4.89
N PRO A 274 -7.77 -13.99 -6.02
CA PRO A 274 -8.60 -12.84 -6.32
C PRO A 274 -9.64 -12.69 -5.21
N THR A 275 -9.94 -11.45 -4.86
CA THR A 275 -11.08 -11.15 -3.97
C THR A 275 -12.35 -10.99 -4.79
N TRP A 276 -13.50 -10.87 -4.11
CA TRP A 276 -14.77 -10.57 -4.78
C TRP A 276 -14.77 -9.26 -5.61
N CYS A 277 -13.78 -8.38 -5.44
CA CYS A 277 -13.67 -7.14 -6.21
C CYS A 277 -12.66 -7.22 -7.37
N ASP A 278 -12.00 -8.36 -7.55
CA ASP A 278 -10.98 -8.61 -8.58
C ASP A 278 -11.43 -9.65 -9.63
N THR A 279 -12.72 -9.99 -9.66
CA THR A 279 -13.26 -11.03 -10.55
C THR A 279 -13.34 -10.62 -12.01
N ASP A 280 -13.43 -9.31 -12.27
CA ASP A 280 -13.74 -8.77 -13.59
C ASP A 280 -12.67 -7.76 -14.06
N ILE A 281 -11.39 -8.13 -13.93
CA ILE A 281 -10.27 -7.30 -14.39
C ILE A 281 -10.15 -7.38 -15.92
N PRO A 282 -10.28 -6.27 -16.66
CA PRO A 282 -10.23 -6.29 -18.12
C PRO A 282 -8.93 -6.88 -18.67
N GLY A 283 -9.03 -7.95 -19.45
CA GLY A 283 -7.88 -8.61 -20.09
C GLY A 283 -7.05 -9.49 -19.15
N VAL A 284 -7.41 -9.61 -17.87
CA VAL A 284 -6.79 -10.53 -16.91
C VAL A 284 -7.85 -11.51 -16.42
N PRO A 285 -7.92 -12.74 -16.95
CA PRO A 285 -8.92 -13.70 -16.51
C PRO A 285 -8.67 -14.10 -15.04
N VAL A 286 -9.73 -14.43 -14.32
CA VAL A 286 -9.66 -14.84 -12.90
C VAL A 286 -8.65 -15.96 -12.67
N SER A 287 -8.57 -16.91 -13.61
CA SER A 287 -7.62 -18.03 -13.57
C SER A 287 -6.15 -17.61 -13.68
N ALA A 288 -5.86 -16.43 -14.23
CA ALA A 288 -4.52 -15.87 -14.34
C ALA A 288 -4.15 -14.92 -13.19
N PHE A 289 -5.10 -14.53 -12.32
CA PHE A 289 -4.81 -13.60 -11.23
C PHE A 289 -3.73 -14.14 -10.30
N SER A 290 -3.87 -15.39 -9.85
CA SER A 290 -2.92 -15.99 -8.92
C SER A 290 -1.52 -16.16 -9.52
N SER A 291 -1.41 -16.47 -10.82
CA SER A 291 -0.12 -16.59 -11.50
C SER A 291 0.53 -15.23 -11.80
N LEU A 292 -0.26 -14.15 -11.82
CA LEU A 292 0.25 -12.79 -11.93
C LEU A 292 1.00 -12.34 -10.66
N ILE A 293 0.68 -12.91 -9.50
CA ILE A 293 1.28 -12.50 -8.23
C ILE A 293 2.48 -13.39 -7.89
N ASP A 294 3.66 -12.79 -7.90
CA ASP A 294 4.90 -13.45 -7.51
C ASP A 294 5.16 -13.26 -5.99
N THR A 295 5.13 -14.37 -5.27
CA THR A 295 5.31 -14.41 -3.80
C THR A 295 6.71 -14.84 -3.38
N LYS A 296 7.69 -14.89 -4.28
CA LYS A 296 9.07 -15.33 -4.01
C LYS A 296 9.74 -14.55 -2.85
N LEU A 297 9.51 -13.25 -2.77
CA LEU A 297 10.06 -12.38 -1.71
C LEU A 297 9.07 -12.13 -0.56
N HIS A 298 7.93 -12.82 -0.56
CA HIS A 298 6.90 -12.65 0.45
C HIS A 298 7.21 -13.43 1.73
N GLY A 299 7.91 -12.78 2.66
CA GLY A 299 8.23 -13.34 3.98
C GLY A 299 7.08 -13.31 5.02
N GLY A 300 5.85 -12.99 4.61
CA GLY A 300 4.70 -12.82 5.51
C GLY A 300 4.55 -11.41 6.08
N ASN A 301 3.84 -11.30 7.20
CA ASN A 301 3.62 -10.02 7.88
C ASN A 301 4.91 -9.46 8.48
N LYS A 302 4.95 -8.13 8.60
CA LYS A 302 5.89 -7.41 9.46
C LYS A 302 5.98 -8.07 10.85
N SER A 303 7.08 -7.84 11.56
CA SER A 303 7.30 -8.32 12.94
C SER A 303 6.92 -7.26 13.98
N LEU A 304 6.48 -7.67 15.18
CA LEU A 304 6.17 -6.76 16.30
C LEU A 304 7.38 -5.91 16.72
N LYS A 305 8.60 -6.40 16.46
CA LYS A 305 9.86 -5.69 16.70
C LYS A 305 10.23 -4.70 15.59
N SER A 306 9.56 -4.76 14.44
CA SER A 306 9.77 -3.85 13.31
C SER A 306 9.09 -2.50 13.54
N ASN A 307 9.46 -1.51 12.73
CA ASN A 307 8.77 -0.23 12.66
C ASN A 307 8.81 0.37 11.25
N GLY A 308 8.15 1.52 11.06
CA GLY A 308 8.13 2.23 9.79
C GLY A 308 9.53 2.53 9.24
N LEU A 309 10.46 3.04 10.06
CA LEU A 309 11.82 3.38 9.63
C LEU A 309 12.57 2.17 9.06
N LEU A 310 12.58 1.06 9.80
CA LEU A 310 13.28 -0.16 9.38
C LEU A 310 12.74 -0.66 8.04
N ARG A 311 11.43 -0.54 7.81
CA ARG A 311 10.81 -0.97 6.55
C ARG A 311 11.05 0.01 5.41
N LEU A 312 11.09 1.32 5.66
CA LEU A 312 11.50 2.33 4.67
C LEU A 312 12.95 2.10 4.22
N GLN A 313 13.87 1.82 5.18
CA GLN A 313 15.26 1.48 4.89
C GLN A 313 15.39 0.15 4.14
N GLN A 314 14.63 -0.86 4.55
CA GLN A 314 14.60 -2.16 3.87
C GLN A 314 14.12 -2.03 2.42
N PHE A 315 13.12 -1.18 2.17
CA PHE A 315 12.64 -0.89 0.82
C PHE A 315 13.73 -0.27 -0.06
N CYS A 316 14.46 0.74 0.43
CA CYS A 316 15.60 1.29 -0.30
C CYS A 316 16.67 0.22 -0.56
N LYS A 317 17.01 -0.59 0.45
CA LYS A 317 17.98 -1.67 0.32
C LYS A 317 17.58 -2.67 -0.77
N ASP A 318 16.31 -3.10 -0.78
CA ASP A 318 15.81 -4.07 -1.74
C ASP A 318 15.78 -3.51 -3.17
N ILE A 319 15.42 -2.23 -3.35
CA ILE A 319 15.42 -1.56 -4.67
C ILE A 319 16.80 -1.56 -5.32
N PHE A 320 17.84 -1.34 -4.52
CA PHE A 320 19.24 -1.27 -4.96
C PHE A 320 20.00 -2.59 -4.80
N ASP A 321 19.30 -3.68 -4.51
CA ASP A 321 19.83 -5.04 -4.51
C ASP A 321 19.56 -5.68 -5.87
N ASP A 322 20.57 -5.72 -6.73
CA ASP A 322 20.43 -6.22 -8.11
C ASP A 322 20.15 -7.73 -8.17
N SER A 323 20.37 -8.48 -7.07
CA SER A 323 19.95 -9.88 -6.98
C SER A 323 18.42 -10.04 -6.80
N LYS A 324 17.76 -8.99 -6.30
CA LYS A 324 16.30 -8.96 -6.07
C LYS A 324 15.58 -8.17 -7.13
N LEU A 325 16.03 -6.93 -7.37
CA LEU A 325 15.38 -5.97 -8.24
C LEU A 325 16.38 -5.37 -9.25
N PRO A 326 16.90 -6.16 -10.21
CA PRO A 326 17.94 -5.69 -11.15
C PRO A 326 17.49 -4.57 -12.09
N LYS A 327 16.19 -4.40 -12.33
CA LYS A 327 15.68 -3.41 -13.28
C LYS A 327 15.88 -1.98 -12.76
N SER A 328 16.04 -1.03 -13.68
CA SER A 328 16.32 0.38 -13.37
C SER A 328 15.08 1.16 -12.94
N THR A 329 13.89 0.66 -13.30
CA THR A 329 12.60 1.24 -12.89
C THR A 329 11.85 0.32 -11.94
N ILE A 330 11.26 0.90 -10.90
CA ILE A 330 10.41 0.20 -9.93
C ILE A 330 9.04 0.86 -9.88
N ILE A 331 7.98 0.12 -10.17
CA ILE A 331 6.59 0.55 -10.02
C ILE A 331 6.05 -0.11 -8.77
N ALA A 332 5.82 0.66 -7.71
CA ALA A 332 5.45 0.17 -6.39
C ALA A 332 4.02 0.55 -6.01
N ALA A 333 3.15 -0.44 -5.87
CA ALA A 333 1.83 -0.28 -5.29
C ALA A 333 1.87 -0.41 -3.76
N GLY A 334 1.30 0.57 -3.06
CA GLY A 334 1.45 0.65 -1.61
C GLY A 334 0.52 1.66 -0.95
N HIS A 335 0.94 2.19 0.20
CA HIS A 335 0.04 2.81 1.17
C HIS A 335 0.42 4.22 1.60
N SER A 336 -0.58 4.92 2.15
CA SER A 336 -0.56 6.35 2.37
C SER A 336 0.49 6.81 3.39
N LEU A 337 0.58 6.16 4.55
CA LEU A 337 1.52 6.57 5.58
C LEU A 337 2.93 6.11 5.24
N PHE A 338 3.07 4.95 4.62
CA PHE A 338 4.36 4.51 4.06
C PHE A 338 4.91 5.55 3.08
N PHE A 339 4.17 5.91 2.03
CA PHE A 339 4.64 6.87 1.02
C PHE A 339 4.89 8.26 1.60
N ARG A 340 3.99 8.78 2.45
CA ARG A 340 4.22 10.09 3.09
C ARG A 340 5.49 10.08 3.94
N SER A 341 5.69 9.03 4.73
CA SER A 341 6.90 8.89 5.56
C SER A 341 8.16 8.75 4.69
N PHE A 342 8.06 8.08 3.55
CA PHE A 342 9.14 7.96 2.57
C PHE A 342 9.58 9.32 2.05
N PHE A 343 8.63 10.17 1.60
CA PHE A 343 8.95 11.54 1.17
C PHE A 343 9.47 12.42 2.32
N GLN A 344 8.92 12.29 3.52
CA GLN A 344 9.41 13.03 4.70
C GLN A 344 10.84 12.66 5.06
N LEU A 345 11.22 11.39 4.88
CA LEU A 345 12.52 10.87 5.26
C LEU A 345 13.60 11.13 4.19
N TYR A 346 13.28 10.96 2.91
CA TYR A 346 14.29 10.93 1.84
C TYR A 346 14.28 12.16 0.92
N LEU A 347 13.29 13.06 1.02
CA LEU A 347 13.35 14.34 0.33
C LEU A 347 14.15 15.34 1.19
N PRO A 348 15.17 16.03 0.65
CA PRO A 348 15.99 17.02 1.36
C PRO A 348 15.20 17.95 2.27
N ARG A 349 15.63 18.17 3.51
CA ARG A 349 14.77 18.81 4.52
C ARG A 349 14.36 20.23 4.15
N GLY A 350 15.31 20.99 3.61
CA GLY A 350 15.09 22.37 3.15
C GLY A 350 14.13 22.49 1.96
N VAL A 351 13.80 21.40 1.28
CA VAL A 351 12.85 21.41 0.16
C VAL A 351 11.41 21.38 0.67
N GLU A 352 10.68 22.47 0.42
CA GLU A 352 9.24 22.52 0.61
C GLU A 352 8.53 21.79 -0.54
N HIS A 353 7.84 20.69 -0.23
CA HIS A 353 7.07 19.94 -1.22
C HIS A 353 5.80 19.36 -0.61
N VAL A 354 4.71 19.35 -1.39
CA VAL A 354 3.38 18.91 -0.93
C VAL A 354 3.37 17.47 -0.41
N SER A 355 4.22 16.60 -0.95
CA SER A 355 4.34 15.18 -0.56
C SER A 355 4.79 14.96 0.88
N LYS A 356 5.47 15.95 1.50
CA LYS A 356 5.84 15.91 2.93
C LYS A 356 4.66 16.18 3.86
N LYS A 357 3.62 16.85 3.38
CA LYS A 357 2.48 17.34 4.19
C LYS A 357 1.19 16.58 3.91
N LYS A 358 0.91 16.28 2.64
CA LYS A 358 -0.34 15.65 2.18
C LYS A 358 -0.11 14.21 1.76
N LYS A 359 -1.14 13.37 1.95
CA LYS A 359 -1.16 12.01 1.42
C LYS A 359 -1.40 12.08 -0.10
N LEU A 360 -0.76 11.18 -0.85
CA LEU A 360 -1.14 10.89 -2.23
C LEU A 360 -2.62 10.49 -2.25
N VAL A 361 -3.44 10.88 -3.22
CA VAL A 361 -4.87 10.46 -3.27
C VAL A 361 -4.99 8.95 -3.53
N ASN A 362 -6.13 8.36 -3.17
CA ASN A 362 -6.38 6.95 -3.49
C ASN A 362 -6.34 6.74 -5.00
N GLY A 363 -5.66 5.68 -5.47
CA GLY A 363 -5.41 5.45 -6.89
C GLY A 363 -4.38 6.39 -7.52
N GLY A 364 -3.86 7.38 -6.77
CA GLY A 364 -2.91 8.36 -7.28
C GLY A 364 -1.55 7.77 -7.62
N VAL A 365 -0.87 8.40 -8.59
CA VAL A 365 0.41 7.95 -9.16
C VAL A 365 1.40 9.10 -9.22
N VAL A 366 2.61 8.87 -8.73
CA VAL A 366 3.74 9.81 -8.79
C VAL A 366 5.02 9.09 -9.20
N MET A 367 5.85 9.74 -9.99
CA MET A 367 7.18 9.26 -10.37
C MET A 367 8.27 10.15 -9.77
N PHE A 368 9.42 9.59 -9.42
CA PHE A 368 10.62 10.34 -9.04
C PHE A 368 11.88 9.48 -9.21
N THR A 369 13.05 10.10 -9.15
CA THR A 369 14.35 9.44 -9.10
C THR A 369 14.78 9.27 -7.64
N LEU A 370 15.10 8.03 -7.25
CA LEU A 370 15.74 7.71 -5.98
C LEU A 370 17.22 7.48 -6.23
N ARG A 371 18.06 8.07 -5.39
CA ARG A 371 19.53 7.95 -5.42
C ARG A 371 20.02 7.15 -4.21
N GLU A 372 21.06 6.35 -4.41
CA GLU A 372 21.87 5.73 -3.37
C GLU A 372 23.28 6.32 -3.45
N ALA A 373 23.83 6.74 -2.31
CA ALA A 373 25.24 7.07 -2.14
C ALA A 373 25.89 6.01 -1.25
N VAL A 374 27.07 5.52 -1.63
CA VAL A 374 27.87 4.61 -0.82
C VAL A 374 29.08 5.36 -0.29
N LEU A 375 29.10 5.64 1.01
CA LEU A 375 30.18 6.30 1.73
C LEU A 375 30.74 5.33 2.77
N GLU A 376 31.99 4.88 2.60
CA GLU A 376 32.67 4.02 3.58
C GLU A 376 31.85 2.78 4.02
N LYS A 377 31.19 2.12 3.04
CA LYS A 377 30.26 0.99 3.21
C LYS A 377 28.91 1.33 3.85
N LYS A 378 28.67 2.57 4.26
CA LYS A 378 27.35 3.08 4.64
C LYS A 378 26.58 3.49 3.38
N LYS A 379 25.31 3.09 3.31
CA LYS A 379 24.40 3.43 2.21
C LYS A 379 23.42 4.50 2.67
N GLU A 380 23.38 5.60 1.94
CA GLU A 380 22.46 6.71 2.18
C GLU A 380 21.59 6.93 0.95
N TYR A 381 20.37 7.43 1.17
CA TYR A 381 19.38 7.54 0.10
C TYR A 381 18.76 8.94 0.07
N MET A 382 18.46 9.41 -1.13
CA MET A 382 17.82 10.70 -1.34
C MET A 382 16.92 10.67 -2.57
N ILE A 383 15.75 11.28 -2.46
CA ILE A 383 14.88 11.58 -3.61
C ILE A 383 15.41 12.84 -4.27
N ASP A 384 15.64 12.80 -5.58
CA ASP A 384 15.93 14.00 -6.36
C ASP A 384 14.72 14.94 -6.36
N PRO A 385 14.80 16.13 -5.74
CA PRO A 385 13.68 17.06 -5.65
C PRO A 385 13.10 17.47 -7.00
N GLY A 386 13.95 17.65 -8.01
CA GLY A 386 13.53 18.11 -9.34
C GLY A 386 12.86 17.03 -10.17
N SER A 387 12.96 15.77 -9.74
CA SER A 387 12.46 14.61 -10.48
C SER A 387 11.01 14.24 -10.18
N VAL A 388 10.37 14.88 -9.19
CA VAL A 388 9.03 14.49 -8.74
C VAL A 388 7.98 14.91 -9.77
N VAL A 389 7.33 13.93 -10.39
CA VAL A 389 6.29 14.11 -11.40
C VAL A 389 4.97 13.54 -10.90
N ILE A 390 3.92 14.36 -10.90
CA ILE A 390 2.54 13.89 -10.67
C ILE A 390 2.01 13.32 -11.97
N VAL A 391 1.63 12.04 -11.96
CA VAL A 391 1.15 11.32 -13.14
C VAL A 391 -0.37 11.24 -13.16
N TYR A 392 -0.99 10.90 -12.02
CA TYR A 392 -2.44 10.80 -11.89
C TYR A 392 -2.89 11.11 -10.46
N GLY A 393 -3.90 11.98 -10.27
CA GLY A 393 -4.52 12.30 -8.97
C GLY A 393 -3.67 13.04 -7.93
N GLY A 394 -2.35 12.91 -7.93
CA GLY A 394 -1.43 13.71 -7.12
C GLY A 394 -1.68 13.67 -5.60
N PHE A 395 -1.44 14.80 -4.93
CA PHE A 395 -1.48 14.93 -3.47
C PHE A 395 -2.63 15.81 -2.98
N GLY A 396 -3.42 15.33 -2.00
CA GLY A 396 -4.54 16.09 -1.44
C GLY A 396 -5.70 16.31 -2.43
N LYS A 397 -6.53 17.34 -2.22
CA LYS A 397 -7.68 17.64 -3.10
C LYS A 397 -7.30 18.31 -4.44
N HIS A 398 -6.00 18.51 -4.70
CA HIS A 398 -5.52 19.15 -5.91
C HIS A 398 -4.78 18.16 -6.80
N THR A 399 -5.38 17.87 -7.96
CA THR A 399 -4.86 17.93 -9.34
C THR A 399 -5.38 16.78 -10.20
N LYS A 400 -5.98 17.17 -11.34
CA LYS A 400 -6.46 16.41 -12.50
C LYS A 400 -6.96 14.98 -12.23
N GLY A 401 -8.28 14.87 -12.17
CA GLY A 401 -9.09 13.67 -12.33
C GLY A 401 -10.43 14.08 -12.88
#